data_AF-A0AAD5VZI0-F1
#
_entry.id   AF-A0AAD5VZI0-F1
#
_cell.length_a   1.000
_cell.length_b   1.000
_cell.length_c   1.000
_cell.angle_alpha   90.00
_cell.angle_beta   90.00
_cell.angle_gamma   90.00
#
_symmetry.space_group_name_H-M   'P 1'
#
loop_
_entity.id
_entity.type
_entity.pdbx_description
1 polymer ?
#
loop_
_entity_poly.entity_id
_entity_poly.type
_entity_poly.pdbx_seq_one_letter_code
_entity_poly.pdbx_strand_id
1 'polypeptide(L)'
;MKPSDGAWKFDAKENNWHVPVIRKTKFCIIPITNASGRELSILELRLQFNKTIAAAGETPDATPLVRLQAIIEIYGQKREKHLLLLRQIGSIEED
;
A
#
# COMPACT_ATOMS: atom_id res chain seq x y z
N MET A 1 5.91 -23.75 0.71
CA MET A 1 4.89 -22.88 1.35
C MET A 1 4.29 -21.96 0.31
N LYS A 2 2.97 -22.07 0.08
CA LYS A 2 2.19 -21.14 -0.75
C LYS A 2 2.17 -19.77 -0.06
N PRO A 3 2.40 -18.64 -0.76
CA PRO A 3 2.16 -17.33 -0.16
C PRO A 3 0.68 -17.26 0.21
N SER A 4 0.40 -17.13 1.50
CA SER A 4 -0.95 -16.89 2.01
C SER A 4 -1.01 -15.43 2.36
N ASP A 5 -2.00 -14.73 1.83
CA ASP A 5 -2.27 -13.36 2.24
C ASP A 5 -2.62 -13.35 3.73
N GLY A 6 -1.96 -12.46 4.47
CA GLY A 6 -2.25 -12.19 5.87
C GLY A 6 -3.09 -10.93 5.99
N ALA A 7 -4.16 -10.98 6.77
CA ALA A 7 -4.89 -9.79 7.16
C ALA A 7 -4.33 -9.26 8.49
N TRP A 8 -4.00 -7.97 8.54
CA TRP A 8 -3.62 -7.29 9.78
C TRP A 8 -4.67 -6.25 10.13
N LYS A 9 -5.14 -6.27 11.39
CA LYS A 9 -6.03 -5.24 11.93
C LYS A 9 -5.19 -4.19 12.65
N PHE A 10 -5.34 -2.93 12.26
CA PHE A 10 -4.65 -1.82 12.92
C PHE A 10 -5.34 -1.45 14.24
N ASP A 11 -4.57 -0.95 15.20
CA ASP A 11 -5.12 -0.41 16.45
C ASP A 11 -5.80 0.94 16.17
N ALA A 12 -7.08 1.03 16.54
CA ALA A 12 -7.88 2.23 16.34
C ALA A 12 -7.37 3.43 17.16
N LYS A 13 -6.76 3.21 18.33
CA LYS A 13 -6.23 4.29 19.17
C LYS A 13 -5.00 4.95 18.54
N GLU A 14 -4.20 4.16 17.83
CA GLU A 14 -2.95 4.63 17.22
C GLU A 14 -3.16 5.14 15.78
N ASN A 15 -4.11 4.57 15.02
CA ASN A 15 -4.16 4.78 13.56
C ASN A 15 -5.36 5.60 13.04
N ASN A 16 -6.30 6.02 13.90
CA ASN A 16 -7.50 6.77 13.45
C ASN A 16 -7.24 8.24 13.09
N TRP A 17 -5.99 8.71 13.12
CA TRP A 17 -5.69 10.16 13.12
C TRP A 17 -5.32 10.68 11.72
N HIS A 18 -5.17 9.76 10.75
CA HIS A 18 -4.80 10.08 9.38
C HIS A 18 -5.42 9.10 8.38
N VAL A 19 -5.54 9.53 7.12
CA VAL A 19 -5.97 8.69 6.01
C VAL A 19 -4.93 8.73 4.88
N PRO A 20 -4.57 7.57 4.30
CA PRO A 20 -3.75 7.54 3.09
C PRO A 20 -4.61 7.90 1.88
N VAL A 21 -4.08 8.80 1.04
CA VAL A 21 -4.71 9.24 -0.21
C VAL A 21 -3.70 9.06 -1.33
N ILE A 22 -4.19 8.58 -2.48
CA ILE A 22 -3.37 8.45 -3.68
C ILE A 22 -3.82 9.54 -4.66
N ARG A 23 -2.89 10.37 -5.11
CA ARG A 23 -3.11 11.35 -6.18
C ARG A 23 -1.90 11.41 -7.08
N LYS A 24 -2.12 11.39 -8.40
CA LYS A 24 -1.03 11.49 -9.40
C LYS A 24 0.09 10.47 -9.13
N THR A 25 -0.31 9.30 -8.65
CA THR A 25 0.56 8.17 -8.33
C THR A 25 1.48 8.37 -7.11
N LYS A 26 1.24 9.42 -6.33
CA LYS A 26 1.90 9.71 -5.06
C LYS A 26 1.01 9.28 -3.90
N PHE A 27 1.62 8.67 -2.89
CA PHE A 27 0.97 8.43 -1.60
C PHE A 27 1.12 9.67 -0.73
N CYS A 28 0.01 10.16 -0.20
CA CYS A 28 -0.03 11.29 0.71
C CYS A 28 -0.80 10.89 1.96
N ILE A 29 -0.27 11.24 3.13
CA ILE A 29 -0.96 11.02 4.40
C ILE A 29 -1.65 12.33 4.78
N ILE A 30 -2.97 12.28 4.96
CA ILE A 30 -3.77 13.43 5.35
C ILE A 30 -4.22 13.26 6.80
N PRO A 31 -3.89 14.18 7.72
CA PRO A 31 -4.42 14.13 9.07
C PRO A 31 -5.93 14.42 9.06
N ILE A 32 -6.69 13.65 9.83
CA ILE A 32 -8.14 13.87 10.03
C ILE A 32 -8.46 14.44 11.41
N THR A 33 -7.46 14.49 12.29
CA THR A 33 -7.52 15.18 13.58
C THR A 33 -6.52 16.34 13.62
N ASN A 34 -6.77 17.31 14.50
CA ASN A 34 -5.82 18.37 14.81
C ASN A 34 -4.81 17.93 15.88
N ALA A 35 -3.87 18.80 16.26
CA ALA A 35 -2.85 18.49 17.27
C ALA A 35 -3.41 18.15 18.66
N SER A 36 -4.64 18.56 18.97
CA SER A 36 -5.35 18.20 20.20
C SER A 36 -6.13 16.88 20.12
N GLY A 37 -6.08 16.18 18.98
CA GLY A 37 -6.83 14.94 18.75
C GLY A 37 -8.32 15.15 18.40
N ARG A 38 -8.76 16.40 18.20
CA ARG A 38 -10.12 16.70 17.74
C ARG A 38 -10.24 16.44 16.25
N GLU A 39 -11.34 15.84 15.82
CA GLU A 39 -11.66 15.72 14.40
C GLU A 39 -11.71 17.09 13.70
N LEU A 40 -11.16 17.12 12.48
CA LEU A 40 -11.18 18.27 11.60
C LEU A 40 -12.58 18.47 11.03
N SER A 41 -13.01 19.73 10.97
CA SER A 41 -14.23 20.11 10.27
C SER A 41 -14.10 19.92 8.76
N ILE A 42 -15.22 19.94 8.05
CA ILE A 42 -15.27 19.83 6.58
C ILE A 42 -14.38 20.88 5.90
N LEU A 43 -14.32 22.10 6.43
CA LEU A 43 -13.50 23.18 5.88
C LEU A 43 -12.01 22.93 6.10
N GLU A 44 -11.63 22.45 7.29
CA GLU A 44 -10.24 22.11 7.61
C GLU A 44 -9.77 20.90 6.79
N LEU A 45 -10.60 19.86 6.65
CA LEU A 45 -10.32 18.73 5.77
C LEU A 45 -10.12 19.19 4.33
N ARG A 46 -11.04 20.00 3.79
CA ARG A 46 -10.91 20.56 2.42
C ARG A 46 -9.60 21.32 2.24
N LEU A 47 -9.19 22.11 3.24
CA LEU A 47 -7.91 22.81 3.21
C LEU A 47 -6.73 21.83 3.14
N GLN A 48 -6.75 20.74 3.92
CA GLN A 48 -5.71 19.71 3.88
C GLN A 48 -5.68 19.01 2.51
N PHE A 49 -6.84 18.62 1.97
CA PHE A 49 -6.93 18.05 0.62
C PHE A 49 -6.38 19.01 -0.42
N ASN A 50 -6.73 20.29 -0.39
CA ASN A 50 -6.21 21.28 -1.33
C ASN A 50 -4.68 21.44 -1.25
N LYS A 51 -4.11 21.37 -0.04
CA LYS A 51 -2.65 21.35 0.14
C LYS A 51 -2.02 20.10 -0.47
N THR A 52 -2.61 18.92 -0.25
CA THR A 52 -2.16 17.66 -0.87
C THR A 52 -2.26 17.72 -2.40
N ILE A 53 -3.32 18.33 -2.93
CA ILE A 53 -3.52 18.53 -4.36
C ILE A 53 -2.40 19.39 -4.94
N ALA A 54 -2.09 20.52 -4.30
CA ALA A 54 -1.02 21.40 -4.72
C ALA A 54 0.35 20.71 -4.62
N ALA A 55 0.61 20.00 -3.52
CA ALA A 55 1.86 19.27 -3.30
C ALA A 55 2.09 18.11 -4.29
N ALA A 56 1.01 17.47 -4.76
CA ALA A 56 1.11 16.41 -5.76
C ALA A 56 1.62 16.92 -7.13
N GLY A 57 1.44 18.22 -7.41
CA GLY A 57 1.78 18.83 -8.69
C GLY A 57 0.81 18.48 -9.81
N GLU A 58 1.10 18.96 -11.02
CA GLU A 58 0.20 18.82 -12.18
C GLU A 58 0.36 17.47 -12.88
N THR A 59 1.59 16.99 -12.98
CA THR A 59 1.95 15.77 -13.72
C THR A 59 2.03 14.55 -12.80
N PRO A 60 1.50 13.39 -13.22
CA PRO A 60 1.75 12.12 -12.53
C PRO A 60 3.24 11.80 -12.47
N ASP A 61 3.69 11.17 -11.37
CA ASP A 61 5.05 10.62 -11.34
C ASP A 61 5.18 9.50 -12.38
N ALA A 62 6.29 9.53 -13.11
CA ALA A 62 6.59 8.59 -14.20
C ALA A 62 6.75 7.15 -13.73
N THR A 63 7.04 6.93 -12.43
CA THR A 63 7.19 5.61 -11.83
C THR A 63 6.07 5.37 -10.81
N PRO A 64 5.05 4.58 -11.16
CA PRO A 64 3.98 4.30 -10.23
C PRO A 64 4.44 3.46 -9.04
N LEU A 65 4.49 4.03 -7.83
CA LEU A 65 4.63 3.22 -6.62
C LEU A 65 3.46 2.24 -6.45
N VAL A 66 2.27 2.58 -6.97
CA VAL A 66 1.11 1.66 -7.02
C VAL A 66 1.41 0.40 -7.84
N ARG A 67 2.37 0.45 -8.78
CA ARG A 67 2.82 -0.73 -9.53
C ARG A 67 3.69 -1.66 -8.70
N LEU A 68 4.21 -1.23 -7.54
CA LEU A 68 4.96 -2.10 -6.63
C LEU A 68 4.07 -3.14 -5.93
N GLN A 69 2.78 -2.86 -5.69
CA GLN A 69 1.86 -3.90 -5.19
C GLN A 69 1.68 -5.03 -6.22
N ALA A 70 1.55 -4.69 -7.50
CA ALA A 70 1.56 -5.69 -8.58
C ALA A 70 2.90 -6.42 -8.69
N ILE A 71 4.03 -5.76 -8.37
CA ILE A 71 5.33 -6.41 -8.30
C ILE A 71 5.37 -7.44 -7.17
N ILE A 72 4.86 -7.15 -5.97
CA ILE A 72 4.78 -8.14 -4.86
C ILE A 72 3.99 -9.38 -5.30
N GLU A 73 2.88 -9.20 -6.02
CA GLU A 73 2.08 -10.29 -6.57
C GLU A 73 2.86 -11.10 -7.63
N ILE A 74 3.57 -10.42 -8.53
CA ILE A 74 4.44 -11.06 -9.55
C ILE A 74 5.59 -11.85 -8.88
N TYR A 75 6.23 -11.31 -7.84
CA TYR A 75 7.26 -12.02 -7.09
C TYR A 75 6.67 -13.23 -6.33
N GLY A 76 5.46 -13.11 -5.79
CA GLY A 76 4.72 -14.22 -5.19
C GLY A 76 4.46 -15.36 -6.18
N GLN A 77 3.95 -15.03 -7.37
CA GLN A 77 3.70 -15.98 -8.46
C GLN A 77 4.99 -16.63 -8.98
N LYS A 78 6.08 -15.85 -9.14
CA LYS A 78 7.37 -16.36 -9.59
C LYS A 78 8.01 -17.31 -8.57
N ARG A 79 7.89 -16.99 -7.28
CA ARG A 79 8.34 -17.85 -6.18
C ARG A 79 7.54 -19.16 -6.13
N GLU A 80 6.22 -19.10 -6.29
CA GLU A 80 5.38 -20.30 -6.29
C GLU A 80 5.71 -21.23 -7.46
N LYS A 81 5.88 -20.69 -8.67
CA LYS A 81 6.34 -21.45 -9.85
C LYS A 81 7.72 -22.07 -9.63
N HIS A 82 8.66 -21.34 -9.02
CA HIS A 82 10.00 -21.85 -8.73
C HIS A 82 9.97 -22.98 -7.68
N LEU A 83 9.16 -22.83 -6.62
CA LEU A 83 8.98 -23.88 -5.60
C LEU A 83 8.32 -25.15 -6.16
N LEU A 84 7.38 -25.00 -7.10
CA LEU A 84 6.79 -26.14 -7.82
C LEU A 84 7.82 -26.87 -8.69
N LEU A 85 8.67 -26.12 -9.40
CA LEU A 85 9.75 -26.69 -10.21
C LEU A 85 10.74 -27.50 -9.36
N LEU A 86 11.18 -26.96 -8.22
CA LEU A 86 12.09 -27.65 -7.30
C LEU A 86 11.47 -28.92 -6.69
N ARG A 87 10.17 -28.90 -6.40
CA ARG A 87 9.45 -30.09 -5.94
C ARG A 87 9.36 -31.16 -7.02
N GLN A 88 9.18 -30.75 -8.27
CA GLN A 88 9.09 -31.66 -9.41
C GLN A 88 10.45 -32.30 -9.74
N ILE A 89 11.55 -31.56 -9.56
CA ILE A 89 12.92 -32.07 -9.71
C ILE A 89 13.29 -33.01 -8.55
N GLY A 90 12.95 -32.65 -7.31
CA GLY A 90 13.23 -33.50 -6.14
C GLY A 90 12.41 -34.80 -6.07
N SER A 91 11.31 -34.90 -6.82
CA SER A 91 10.55 -36.16 -6.97
C SER A 91 11.05 -37.05 -8.10
N ILE A 92 12.11 -36.65 -8.83
CA ILE A 92 12.73 -37.43 -9.91
C ILE A 92 14.01 -38.15 -9.42
N GLU A 93 14.47 -37.87 -8.19
CA GLU A 93 15.69 -38.47 -7.61
C GLU A 93 15.44 -39.67 -6.67
N GLU A 94 14.21 -40.18 -6.55
CA GLU A 94 13.89 -41.40 -5.79
C GLU A 94 13.42 -42.56 -6.69
N ASP A 95 14.27 -43.00 -7.62
CA ASP A 95 14.19 -44.32 -8.28
C ASP A 95 15.58 -44.98 -8.34
#